data_AF-A0A3D0Q7U3-F1
#
_entry.id   AF-A0A3D0Q7U3-F1
#
_cell.length_a   1.000
_cell.length_b   1.000
_cell.length_c   1.000
_cell.angle_alpha   90.00
_cell.angle_beta   90.00
_cell.angle_gamma   90.00
#
_symmetry.space_group_name_H-M   'P 1'
#
loop_
_entity.id
_entity.type
_entity.pdbx_description
1 polymer ?
#
loop_
_entity_poly.entity_id
_entity_poly.type
_entity_poly.pdbx_seq_one_letter_code
_entity_poly.pdbx_strand_id
1 'polypeptide(L)'
;MLNEISKKTMWKSKMKIKNKVLQTGTLLCSLLAAGLVNASPVTLEGHSVSPTIAAGDSNLYGNGGAPFTAAGEFTGVVSIEIFRDGGYYICTGSAISPRHIITAAHCIERDDGSIMDLSAGTVSAVFSDGGNFVDYIPSTSVVAHPDYLGFGVCSATDGSGFSGGCLND
;
A
#
# COMPACT_ATOMS: atom_id res chain seq x y z
N MET A 1 -2.78 -54.38 -54.46
CA MET A 1 -3.71 -54.90 -53.42
C MET A 1 -4.30 -53.68 -52.74
N LEU A 2 -5.52 -53.30 -53.15
CA LEU A 2 -6.78 -53.50 -52.39
C LEU A 2 -6.80 -52.63 -51.13
N ASN A 3 -7.81 -51.81 -50.82
CA ASN A 3 -9.02 -51.36 -51.49
C ASN A 3 -9.58 -50.21 -50.63
N GLU A 4 -10.50 -49.42 -51.18
CA GLU A 4 -11.35 -48.45 -50.47
C GLU A 4 -12.07 -49.02 -49.23
N ILE A 5 -12.59 -48.14 -48.34
CA ILE A 5 -14.04 -47.93 -48.12
C ILE A 5 -14.30 -46.96 -46.93
N SER A 6 -14.81 -45.78 -47.30
CA SER A 6 -15.93 -44.98 -46.76
C SER A 6 -16.67 -45.32 -45.43
N LYS A 7 -16.84 -44.24 -44.62
CA LYS A 7 -18.02 -43.76 -43.84
C LYS A 7 -18.83 -44.72 -42.93
N LYS A 8 -19.08 -44.25 -41.69
CA LYS A 8 -20.41 -44.05 -41.03
C LYS A 8 -20.19 -43.68 -39.54
N THR A 9 -20.45 -42.43 -39.12
CA THR A 9 -21.69 -41.94 -38.48
C THR A 9 -22.20 -42.70 -37.25
N MET A 10 -22.35 -41.92 -36.17
CA MET A 10 -23.36 -41.99 -35.11
C MET A 10 -23.29 -43.13 -34.07
N TRP A 11 -23.21 -42.76 -32.79
CA TRP A 11 -24.42 -42.62 -31.95
C TRP A 11 -24.10 -41.93 -30.61
N LYS A 12 -24.82 -40.85 -30.31
CA LYS A 12 -24.98 -40.33 -28.95
C LYS A 12 -25.67 -41.39 -28.10
N SER A 13 -25.11 -41.75 -26.96
CA SER A 13 -25.91 -42.38 -25.90
C SER A 13 -25.72 -41.64 -24.59
N LYS A 14 -26.74 -40.84 -24.27
CA LYS A 14 -27.04 -40.39 -22.90
C LYS A 14 -27.31 -41.64 -22.06
N MET A 15 -26.67 -41.79 -20.90
CA MET A 15 -27.35 -42.35 -19.72
C MET A 15 -26.46 -42.24 -18.49
N LYS A 16 -26.83 -41.33 -17.59
CA LYS A 16 -27.56 -41.62 -16.33
C LYS A 16 -26.63 -42.16 -15.26
N ILE A 17 -26.12 -41.21 -14.49
CA ILE A 17 -25.61 -41.38 -13.13
C ILE A 17 -26.68 -42.15 -12.34
N LYS A 18 -26.34 -43.36 -11.91
CA LYS A 18 -27.04 -44.06 -10.84
C LYS A 18 -26.06 -44.16 -9.67
N ASN A 19 -26.26 -43.31 -8.68
CA ASN A 19 -25.70 -43.47 -7.35
C ASN A 19 -26.20 -44.79 -6.77
N LYS A 20 -25.29 -45.75 -6.53
CA LYS A 20 -25.41 -46.71 -5.43
C LYS A 20 -24.03 -47.01 -4.86
N VAL A 21 -23.80 -46.43 -3.70
CA VAL A 21 -22.79 -46.78 -2.71
C VAL A 21 -23.01 -48.23 -2.28
N LEU A 22 -21.97 -49.08 -2.25
CA LEU A 22 -21.58 -49.88 -1.07
C LEU A 22 -20.27 -50.64 -1.30
N GLN A 23 -19.27 -50.29 -0.48
CA GLN A 23 -18.24 -51.09 0.20
C GLN A 23 -17.77 -52.39 -0.49
N THR A 24 -16.48 -52.59 -0.74
CA THR A 24 -15.44 -52.93 0.25
C THR A 24 -14.14 -53.19 -0.54
N GLY A 25 -12.97 -53.01 0.08
CA GLY A 25 -11.73 -53.64 -0.43
C GLY A 25 -10.56 -52.68 -0.56
N THR A 26 -9.87 -52.52 0.56
CA THR A 26 -8.51 -52.07 0.81
C THR A 26 -7.45 -52.11 -0.32
N LEU A 27 -6.58 -51.11 -0.20
CA LEU A 27 -5.13 -51.05 -0.47
C LEU A 27 -4.63 -50.48 -1.82
N LEU A 28 -3.89 -49.38 -1.66
CA LEU A 28 -2.86 -48.75 -2.50
C LEU A 28 -3.26 -48.29 -3.91
N CYS A 29 -3.46 -46.98 -4.06
CA CYS A 29 -2.61 -46.21 -4.98
C CYS A 29 -2.71 -44.72 -4.65
N SER A 30 -1.55 -44.12 -4.43
CA SER A 30 -1.31 -42.68 -4.33
C SER A 30 -2.00 -41.94 -5.47
N LEU A 31 -2.72 -40.84 -5.18
CA LEU A 31 -2.80 -39.62 -6.00
C LEU A 31 -3.81 -38.62 -5.41
N LEU A 32 -3.33 -37.37 -5.30
CA LEU A 32 -4.10 -36.12 -5.28
C LEU A 32 -4.93 -35.82 -4.02
N ALA A 33 -4.24 -35.46 -2.94
CA ALA A 33 -4.76 -34.34 -2.15
C ALA A 33 -4.57 -33.07 -3.00
N ALA A 34 -5.58 -32.73 -3.80
CA ALA A 34 -5.78 -31.32 -4.16
C ALA A 34 -6.08 -30.60 -2.84
N GLY A 35 -5.01 -30.16 -2.18
CA GLY A 35 -5.12 -29.31 -1.00
C GLY A 35 -5.90 -28.08 -1.44
N LEU A 36 -7.14 -27.96 -0.96
CA LEU A 36 -7.76 -26.66 -0.86
C LEU A 36 -6.86 -25.86 0.08
N VAL A 37 -6.03 -24.99 -0.51
CA VAL A 37 -5.43 -23.89 0.24
C VAL A 37 -6.58 -22.98 0.60
N ASN A 38 -7.27 -23.30 1.70
CA ASN A 38 -8.07 -22.31 2.36
C ASN A 38 -7.04 -21.29 2.85
N ALA A 39 -7.03 -20.10 2.24
CA ALA A 39 -6.46 -18.94 2.87
C ALA A 39 -7.30 -18.67 4.12
N SER A 40 -7.00 -19.39 5.20
CA SER A 40 -7.46 -19.00 6.52
C SER A 40 -6.78 -17.68 6.86
N PRO A 41 -7.49 -16.69 7.42
CA PRO A 41 -6.81 -15.55 8.01
C PRO A 41 -5.78 -16.10 9.00
N VAL A 42 -4.55 -15.60 8.92
CA VAL A 42 -3.53 -15.90 9.93
C VAL A 42 -4.06 -15.36 11.25
N THR A 43 -4.61 -16.25 12.08
CA THR A 43 -4.89 -15.97 13.47
C THR A 43 -3.54 -15.89 14.16
N LEU A 44 -3.09 -14.67 14.43
CA LEU A 44 -1.93 -14.37 15.27
C LEU A 44 -2.27 -14.72 16.74
N GLU A 45 -2.50 -15.99 17.04
CA GLU A 45 -2.70 -16.42 18.42
C GLU A 45 -1.41 -16.14 19.21
N GLY A 46 -1.52 -15.33 20.26
CA GLY A 46 -0.42 -14.99 21.14
C GLY A 46 0.48 -13.82 20.70
N HIS A 47 0.19 -13.13 19.58
CA HIS A 47 0.87 -11.89 19.24
C HIS A 47 -0.08 -10.69 19.39
N SER A 48 0.36 -9.66 20.11
CA SER A 48 -0.38 -8.40 20.20
C SER A 48 -0.28 -7.64 18.88
N VAL A 49 -1.40 -7.39 18.22
CA VAL A 49 -1.46 -6.43 17.11
C VAL A 49 -1.37 -5.04 17.74
N SER A 50 -0.25 -4.35 17.53
CA SER A 50 -0.10 -2.95 17.95
C SER A 50 -0.71 -2.05 16.87
N PRO A 51 -1.55 -1.05 17.24
CA PRO A 51 -2.02 -0.07 16.27
C PRO A 51 -0.81 0.60 15.60
N THR A 52 -0.84 0.66 14.27
CA THR A 52 0.12 1.44 13.47
C THR A 52 -0.52 2.78 13.17
N ILE A 53 0.27 3.84 13.19
CA ILE A 53 -0.19 5.12 12.67
C ILE A 53 0.10 5.21 11.20
N ALA A 54 -0.98 5.36 10.45
CA ALA A 54 -0.94 5.86 9.10
C ALA A 54 -1.30 7.34 9.15
N ALA A 55 -0.35 8.17 8.77
CA ALA A 55 -0.60 9.56 8.40
C ALA A 55 -0.21 9.67 6.93
N GLY A 56 -1.09 10.20 6.09
CA GLY A 56 -0.84 10.23 4.65
C GLY A 56 -1.15 8.95 3.87
N ASP A 57 -2.21 8.22 4.26
CA ASP A 57 -2.84 7.25 3.35
C ASP A 57 -4.02 7.92 2.62
N SER A 58 -4.18 7.59 1.34
CA SER A 58 -5.32 7.95 0.50
C SER A 58 -6.69 7.64 1.13
N ASN A 59 -6.80 6.54 1.91
CA ASN A 59 -8.04 6.18 2.60
C ASN A 59 -8.29 7.01 3.87
N LEU A 60 -7.28 7.76 4.33
CA LEU A 60 -7.32 8.60 5.52
C LEU A 60 -7.21 10.09 5.20
N TYR A 61 -7.53 10.48 3.96
CA TYR A 61 -7.69 11.86 3.54
C TYR A 61 -8.42 12.71 4.60
N GLY A 62 -7.87 13.89 4.92
CA GLY A 62 -8.51 14.82 5.84
C GLY A 62 -8.63 14.36 7.28
N ASN A 63 -7.95 13.30 7.72
CA ASN A 63 -7.99 12.86 9.12
C ASN A 63 -6.86 13.45 9.99
N GLY A 64 -5.94 14.21 9.40
CA GLY A 64 -4.92 14.95 10.17
C GLY A 64 -3.84 14.13 10.87
N GLY A 65 -3.70 12.84 10.54
CA GLY A 65 -2.69 11.97 11.13
C GLY A 65 -3.04 11.53 12.55
N ALA A 66 -2.05 11.43 13.42
CA ALA A 66 -2.26 10.98 14.79
C ALA A 66 -2.97 12.07 15.62
N PRO A 67 -3.93 11.72 16.49
CA PRO A 67 -4.56 12.69 17.38
C PRO A 67 -3.55 13.49 18.20
N PHE A 68 -3.60 14.81 18.09
CA PHE A 68 -2.72 15.70 18.85
C PHE A 68 -3.25 15.84 20.29
N THR A 69 -2.85 14.93 21.17
CA THR A 69 -3.31 14.86 22.55
C THR A 69 -2.13 14.89 23.51
N ALA A 70 -2.25 15.54 24.68
CA ALA A 70 -1.09 15.76 25.57
C ALA A 70 -0.39 14.47 26.07
N ALA A 71 -1.05 13.32 25.98
CA ALA A 71 -0.51 12.01 26.36
C ALA A 71 -0.52 10.99 25.19
N GLY A 72 -0.71 11.47 23.95
CA GLY A 72 -0.71 10.59 22.78
C GLY A 72 0.70 10.10 22.48
N GLU A 73 0.87 8.79 22.34
CA GLU A 73 2.16 8.12 22.05
C GLU A 73 2.85 8.69 20.81
N PHE A 74 2.06 9.18 19.86
CA PHE A 74 2.53 9.66 18.56
C PHE A 74 2.10 11.09 18.25
N THR A 75 1.92 11.86 19.32
CA THR A 75 1.61 13.29 19.22
C THR A 75 2.67 13.98 18.36
N GLY A 76 2.22 14.68 17.31
CA GLY A 76 3.07 15.38 16.36
C GLY A 76 3.24 14.69 15.01
N VAL A 77 2.77 13.45 14.84
CA VAL A 77 2.63 12.84 13.51
C VAL A 77 1.43 13.46 12.79
N VAL A 78 1.67 14.10 11.65
CA VAL A 78 0.66 14.87 10.93
C VAL A 78 0.45 14.33 9.52
N SER A 79 -0.74 14.55 8.98
CA SER A 79 -0.97 14.42 7.54
C SER A 79 -0.56 15.72 6.84
N ILE A 80 0.16 15.61 5.73
CA ILE A 80 0.51 16.73 4.86
C ILE A 80 -0.27 16.56 3.56
N GLU A 81 -1.07 17.56 3.23
CA GLU A 81 -1.88 17.59 2.02
C GLU A 81 -1.32 18.60 1.03
N ILE A 82 -1.09 18.14 -0.20
CA ILE A 82 -0.33 18.88 -1.20
C ILE A 82 -1.13 18.96 -2.49
N PHE A 83 -1.38 20.17 -2.96
CA PHE A 83 -1.93 20.41 -4.29
C PHE A 83 -0.85 21.04 -5.16
N ARG A 84 -0.46 20.36 -6.23
CA ARG A 84 0.52 20.84 -7.22
C ARG A 84 0.23 20.19 -8.56
N ASP A 85 0.63 20.83 -9.66
CA ASP A 85 0.53 20.26 -11.02
C ASP A 85 -0.88 19.78 -11.43
N GLY A 86 -1.93 20.36 -10.82
CA GLY A 86 -3.32 19.94 -11.01
C GLY A 86 -3.70 18.63 -10.30
N GLY A 87 -2.75 18.02 -9.57
CA GLY A 87 -2.92 16.82 -8.77
C GLY A 87 -3.07 17.11 -7.27
N TYR A 88 -3.42 16.05 -6.55
CA TYR A 88 -3.52 16.02 -5.10
C TYR A 88 -2.71 14.86 -4.55
N TYR A 89 -1.88 15.14 -3.55
CA TYR A 89 -0.93 14.20 -2.96
C TYR A 89 -1.03 14.27 -1.45
N ILE A 90 -0.79 13.14 -0.79
CA ILE A 90 -0.75 13.06 0.67
C ILE A 90 0.60 12.50 1.10
N CYS A 91 1.16 13.11 2.13
CA CYS A 91 2.39 12.69 2.79
C CYS A 91 2.21 12.65 4.31
N THR A 92 3.20 12.09 4.98
CA THR A 92 3.35 12.19 6.44
C THR A 92 4.31 13.31 6.80
N GLY A 93 4.12 13.92 7.96
CA GLY A 93 5.11 14.78 8.58
C GLY A 93 5.25 14.56 10.08
N SER A 94 6.26 15.19 10.68
CA SER A 94 6.44 15.26 12.13
C SER A 94 6.64 16.70 12.57
N ALA A 95 5.81 17.18 13.51
CA ALA A 95 5.97 18.49 14.12
C ALA A 95 7.21 18.49 15.03
N ILE A 96 8.22 19.27 14.67
CA ILE A 96 9.49 19.40 15.43
C ILE A 96 9.54 20.66 16.28
N SER A 97 8.61 21.58 16.05
CA SER A 97 8.41 22.80 16.85
C SER A 97 6.97 23.30 16.65
N PRO A 98 6.52 24.33 17.38
CA PRO A 98 5.17 24.87 17.21
C PRO A 98 4.84 25.38 15.80
N ARG A 99 5.84 25.58 14.93
CA ARG A 99 5.68 26.18 13.59
C ARG A 99 6.43 25.46 12.48
N HIS A 100 7.04 24.31 12.76
CA HIS A 100 7.83 23.58 11.76
C HIS A 100 7.49 22.09 11.78
N ILE A 101 7.33 21.55 10.57
CA ILE A 101 7.06 20.14 10.31
C ILE A 101 8.16 19.65 9.38
N ILE A 102 8.77 18.52 9.75
CA ILE A 102 9.73 17.82 8.89
C ILE A 102 8.99 16.73 8.10
N THR A 103 9.38 16.54 6.85
CA THR A 103 8.84 15.52 5.93
C THR A 103 9.91 15.14 4.90
N ALA A 104 9.61 14.18 4.03
CA ALA A 104 10.50 13.81 2.92
C ALA A 104 10.47 14.87 1.82
N ALA A 105 11.62 15.09 1.15
CA ALA A 105 11.72 16.11 0.11
C ALA A 105 10.87 15.79 -1.12
N HIS A 106 10.71 14.51 -1.46
CA HIS A 106 9.89 14.07 -2.60
C HIS A 106 8.41 14.47 -2.46
N CYS A 107 7.93 14.74 -1.25
CA CYS A 107 6.57 15.22 -1.02
C CYS A 107 6.31 16.54 -1.74
N ILE A 108 7.34 17.40 -1.83
CA ILE A 108 7.30 18.70 -2.49
C ILE A 108 8.08 18.71 -3.83
N GLU A 109 8.44 17.54 -4.35
CA GLU A 109 9.00 17.39 -5.70
C GLU A 109 7.87 17.34 -6.73
N ARG A 110 7.99 18.14 -7.79
CA ARG A 110 7.03 18.21 -8.90
C ARG A 110 7.27 17.08 -9.89
N ASP A 111 6.31 16.86 -10.78
CA ASP A 111 6.40 15.81 -11.80
C ASP A 111 7.62 15.98 -12.75
N ASP A 112 8.16 17.19 -12.86
CA ASP A 112 9.37 17.51 -13.64
C ASP A 112 10.69 17.36 -12.83
N GLY A 113 10.61 16.89 -11.58
CA GLY A 113 11.76 16.74 -10.67
C GLY A 113 12.19 18.03 -9.97
N SER A 114 11.54 19.16 -10.22
CA SER A 114 11.84 20.42 -9.52
C SER A 114 11.18 20.47 -8.13
N ILE A 115 11.83 21.11 -7.16
CA ILE A 115 11.21 21.38 -5.86
C ILE A 115 10.24 22.54 -5.99
N MET A 116 8.97 22.31 -5.61
CA MET A 116 7.96 23.35 -5.63
C MET A 116 8.24 24.42 -4.57
N ASP A 117 7.84 25.65 -4.87
CA ASP A 117 7.51 26.65 -3.86
C ASP A 117 5.99 26.81 -3.76
N LEU A 118 5.53 27.73 -2.92
CA LEU A 118 4.10 28.00 -2.72
C LEU A 118 3.47 28.84 -3.85
N SER A 119 4.21 29.20 -4.89
CA SER A 119 3.63 29.78 -6.11
C SER A 119 3.12 28.70 -7.06
N ALA A 120 3.68 27.49 -6.98
CA ALA A 120 3.31 26.34 -7.80
C ALA A 120 2.22 25.44 -7.18
N GLY A 121 1.76 25.75 -5.95
CA GLY A 121 0.78 24.93 -5.26
C GLY A 121 0.58 25.27 -3.79
N THR A 122 -0.08 24.38 -3.06
CA THR A 122 -0.31 24.50 -1.61
C THR A 122 0.20 23.29 -0.87
N VAL A 123 0.69 23.52 0.35
CA VAL A 123 1.12 22.48 1.29
C VAL A 123 0.50 22.81 2.63
N SER A 124 -0.42 21.96 3.09
CA SER A 124 -1.16 22.15 4.34
C SER A 124 -0.85 21.03 5.31
N ALA A 125 -0.50 21.39 6.53
CA ALA A 125 -0.46 20.47 7.64
C ALA A 125 -1.88 20.28 8.18
N VAL A 126 -2.31 19.04 8.27
CA VAL A 126 -3.64 18.70 8.76
C VAL A 126 -3.49 18.07 10.13
N PHE A 127 -4.23 18.59 11.11
CA PHE A 127 -4.21 18.14 12.50
C PHE A 127 -5.59 17.65 12.91
N SER A 128 -5.65 16.63 13.75
CA SER A 128 -6.89 16.14 14.35
C SER A 128 -6.77 16.08 15.86
N ASP A 129 -7.89 16.30 16.56
CA ASP A 129 -8.00 16.10 18.00
C ASP A 129 -8.35 14.64 18.38
N GLY A 130 -8.47 13.76 17.39
CA GLY A 130 -8.96 12.37 17.56
C GLY A 130 -10.48 12.24 17.67
N GLY A 131 -11.21 13.34 17.53
CA GLY A 131 -12.65 13.41 17.40
C GLY A 131 -13.06 13.81 15.99
N ASN A 132 -14.05 14.71 15.89
CA ASN A 132 -14.56 15.21 14.61
C ASN A 132 -13.86 16.50 14.14
N PHE A 133 -12.95 17.04 14.95
CA PHE A 133 -12.29 18.29 14.61
C PHE A 133 -11.01 18.01 13.83
N VAL A 134 -10.92 18.65 12.67
CA VAL A 134 -9.74 18.63 11.81
C VAL A 134 -9.43 20.06 11.44
N ASP A 135 -8.17 20.47 11.63
CA ASP A 135 -7.68 21.78 11.26
C ASP A 135 -6.67 21.69 10.13
N TYR A 136 -6.74 22.65 9.20
CA TYR A 136 -5.86 22.75 8.04
C TYR A 136 -5.03 24.01 8.18
N ILE A 137 -3.73 23.81 8.44
CA ILE A 137 -2.78 24.90 8.63
C ILE A 137 -1.91 25.01 7.37
N PRO A 138 -2.14 26.02 6.50
CA PRO A 138 -1.33 26.20 5.31
C PRO A 138 0.09 26.63 5.68
N SER A 139 1.07 26.09 4.95
CA SER A 139 2.47 26.46 5.10
C SER A 139 2.71 27.85 4.54
N THR A 140 3.63 28.61 5.14
CA THR A 140 4.11 29.90 4.60
C THR A 140 5.41 29.79 3.82
N SER A 141 6.09 28.66 3.93
CA SER A 141 7.29 28.33 3.16
C SER A 141 7.49 26.81 3.12
N VAL A 142 8.10 26.31 2.05
CA VAL A 142 8.59 24.93 1.93
C VAL A 142 10.03 24.97 1.45
N VAL A 143 10.87 24.12 2.01
CA VAL A 143 12.31 24.10 1.73
C VAL A 143 12.78 22.66 1.74
N ALA A 144 13.34 22.20 0.62
CA ALA A 144 14.08 20.95 0.55
C ALA A 144 15.54 21.16 0.99
N HIS A 145 16.18 20.11 1.49
CA HIS A 145 17.60 20.14 1.80
C HIS A 145 18.42 20.41 0.52
N PRO A 146 19.48 21.25 0.55
CA PRO A 146 20.25 21.60 -0.66
C PRO A 146 20.94 20.40 -1.32
N ASP A 147 21.22 19.35 -0.56
CA ASP A 147 21.85 18.12 -1.07
C ASP A 147 20.83 17.08 -1.57
N TYR A 148 19.55 17.41 -1.62
CA TYR A 148 18.53 16.52 -2.18
C TYR A 148 18.74 16.37 -3.69
N LEU A 149 18.94 15.14 -4.14
CA LEU A 149 19.27 14.81 -5.54
C LEU A 149 18.06 14.48 -6.42
N GLY A 150 16.87 14.41 -5.82
CA GLY A 150 15.64 13.97 -6.48
C GLY A 150 15.23 12.55 -6.12
N PHE A 151 13.95 12.24 -6.27
CA PHE A 151 13.37 10.94 -5.94
C PHE A 151 13.93 9.82 -6.84
N GLY A 152 14.37 8.73 -6.23
CA GLY A 152 15.01 7.61 -6.92
C GLY A 152 16.42 7.91 -7.44
N VAL A 153 17.03 9.04 -7.05
CA VAL A 153 18.39 9.42 -7.45
C VAL A 153 19.35 9.19 -6.28
N CYS A 154 20.08 8.09 -6.34
CA CYS A 154 20.98 7.70 -5.26
C CYS A 154 22.27 8.52 -5.28
N SER A 155 22.69 9.01 -4.12
CA SER A 155 24.02 9.57 -3.91
C SER A 155 25.08 8.47 -4.00
N ALA A 156 26.32 8.85 -4.32
CA ALA A 156 27.44 7.90 -4.36
C ALA A 156 27.70 7.21 -3.00
N THR A 157 27.17 7.75 -1.90
CA THR A 157 27.28 7.22 -0.53
C THR A 157 26.08 6.37 -0.11
N ASP A 158 25.00 6.31 -0.88
CA ASP A 158 23.80 5.52 -0.55
C ASP A 158 24.02 4.01 -0.77
N GLY A 159 25.16 3.65 -1.38
CA GLY A 159 25.56 2.30 -1.75
C GLY A 159 26.37 1.56 -0.70
N SER A 160 25.81 1.27 0.48
CA SER A 160 26.31 0.17 1.32
C SER A 160 25.20 -0.58 2.06
N GLY A 161 24.30 -1.24 1.32
CA GLY A 161 23.51 -2.35 1.87
C GLY A 161 22.01 -2.38 1.58
N PHE A 162 21.43 -1.33 1.03
CA PHE A 162 20.01 -1.32 0.63
C PHE A 162 19.87 -1.68 -0.85
N SER A 163 19.55 -2.93 -1.13
CA SER A 163 19.25 -3.38 -2.49
C SER A 163 17.83 -2.99 -2.85
N GLY A 164 17.64 -1.83 -3.51
CA GLY A 164 16.38 -1.50 -4.19
C GLY A 164 15.76 -0.13 -3.93
N GLY A 165 16.43 0.80 -3.25
CA GLY A 165 15.94 2.18 -3.07
C GLY A 165 17.04 3.12 -2.60
N CYS A 166 16.87 4.41 -2.86
CA CYS A 166 17.79 5.43 -2.38
C CYS A 166 17.38 5.88 -0.98
N LEU A 167 18.34 6.16 -0.09
CA LEU A 167 18.04 6.52 1.30
C LEU A 167 17.56 7.97 1.46
N ASN A 168 17.70 8.76 0.40
CA ASN A 168 17.20 10.12 0.30
C ASN A 168 15.73 10.18 -0.13
N ASP A 169 15.10 9.03 -0.38
CA ASP A 169 13.69 8.89 -0.73
C ASP A 169 12.78 8.82 0.50
#